data_AF-A0A432JMS2-F1
#
_entry.id   AF-A0A432JMS2-F1
#
_cell.length_a   1.000
_cell.length_b   1.000
_cell.length_c   1.000
_cell.angle_alpha   90.00
_cell.angle_beta   90.00
_cell.angle_gamma   90.00
#
_symmetry.space_group_name_H-M   'P 1'
#
loop_
_entity.id
_entity.type
_entity.pdbx_description
1 polymer ?
#
loop_
_entity_poly.entity_id
_entity_poly.type
_entity_poly.pdbx_seq_one_letter_code
_entity_poly.pdbx_strand_id
1 'polypeptide(L)' 'MGRMRIIGPGRAGTALAGAMAASGWTVDGLLGRGDDQAAAA' A
#
# COMPACT_ATOMS: atom_id res chain seq x y z
N MET A 1 7.47 11.15 -9.73
CA MET A 1 6.34 10.34 -9.25
C MET A 1 6.91 9.15 -8.50
N GLY A 2 6.32 8.76 -7.36
CA GLY A 2 6.90 7.77 -6.46
C GLY A 2 6.22 6.40 -6.49
N ARG A 3 6.81 5.46 -5.76
CA ARG A 3 6.31 4.11 -5.53
C ARG A 3 6.16 3.91 -4.03
N MET A 4 5.13 3.19 -3.61
CA MET A 4 4.88 2.93 -2.20
C MET A 4 4.31 1.53 -1.96
N ARG A 5 4.50 1.04 -0.73
CA ARG A 5 3.76 -0.09 -0.16
C ARG A 5 2.94 0.38 1.04
N ILE A 6 1.84 -0.31 1.31
CA ILE A 6 0.94 0.03 2.41
C ILE A 6 0.85 -1.16 3.37
N ILE A 7 1.06 -0.90 4.65
CA ILE A 7 0.87 -1.90 5.71
C ILE A 7 -0.59 -1.86 6.18
N GLY A 8 -1.27 -3.01 6.11
CA GLY A 8 -2.64 -3.21 6.57
C GLY A 8 -3.66 -3.31 5.43
N PRO A 9 -4.08 -4.52 5.01
CA PRO A 9 -5.06 -4.74 3.94
C PRO A 9 -6.52 -4.54 4.40
N GLY A 10 -6.74 -3.73 5.45
CA GLY A 10 -8.07 -3.38 5.93
C GLY A 10 -8.71 -2.27 5.11
N ARG A 11 -9.93 -1.86 5.49
CA ARG A 11 -10.69 -0.81 4.77
C ARG A 11 -9.88 0.48 4.55
N ALA A 12 -9.14 0.93 5.55
CA ALA A 12 -8.32 2.13 5.45
C ALA A 12 -7.17 1.97 4.45
N GLY A 13 -6.44 0.84 4.50
CA GLY A 13 -5.34 0.59 3.58
C GLY A 13 -5.79 0.46 2.13
N THR A 14 -6.91 -0.24 1.88
CA THR A 14 -7.49 -0.34 0.54
C THR A 14 -7.98 1.01 0.01
N ALA A 15 -8.63 1.82 0.86
CA ALA A 15 -9.08 3.16 0.47
C ALA A 15 -7.90 4.08 0.12
N LEU A 16 -6.84 4.05 0.94
CA LEU A 16 -5.61 4.80 0.69
C LEU A 16 -4.92 4.34 -0.60
N ALA A 17 -4.81 3.04 -0.82
CA ALA A 17 -4.24 2.47 -2.04
C ALA A 17 -4.96 3.00 -3.29
N GLY A 18 -6.30 3.01 -3.27
CA GLY A 18 -7.11 3.52 -4.37
C GLY A 18 -6.88 5.02 -4.61
N ALA A 19 -6.86 5.84 -3.55
CA ALA A 19 -6.63 7.28 -3.67
C ALA A 19 -5.23 7.59 -4.22
N MET A 20 -4.20 6.86 -3.78
CA MET A 20 -2.82 7.03 -4.26
C MET A 20 -2.66 6.60 -5.71
N ALA A 21 -3.23 5.45 -6.09
CA ALA A 21 -3.25 5.02 -7.48
C ALA A 21 -3.94 6.05 -8.39
N ALA A 22 -5.09 6.59 -7.97
CA ALA A 22 -5.80 7.63 -8.71
C ALA A 22 -5.01 8.94 -8.83
N SER A 23 -4.14 9.24 -7.85
CA SER A 23 -3.21 10.38 -7.91
C SER A 23 -1.95 10.13 -8.75
N GLY A 24 -1.82 8.95 -9.35
CA GLY A 24 -0.72 8.57 -10.24
C GLY A 24 0.47 7.90 -9.56
N TRP A 25 0.36 7.54 -8.27
CA TRP A 25 1.39 6.75 -7.58
C TRP A 25 1.27 5.26 -7.93
N THR A 26 2.40 4.56 -7.96
CA THR A 26 2.39 3.10 -8.06
C THR A 26 2.33 2.49 -6.66
N VAL A 27 1.24 1.78 -6.36
CA VAL A 27 1.08 1.02 -5.12
C VAL A 27 1.47 -0.43 -5.40
N ASP A 28 2.59 -0.87 -4.83
CA ASP A 28 3.16 -2.20 -5.10
C ASP A 28 2.40 -3.34 -4.41
N GLY A 29 1.51 -3.01 -3.47
CA GLY A 29 0.69 -3.97 -2.76
C GLY A 29 0.38 -3.55 -1.34
N LEU A 30 -0.52 -4.33 -0.72
CA LEU A 30 -0.89 -4.21 0.69
C LEU A 30 -0.21 -5.35 1.46
N LEU A 31 0.49 -5.03 2.55
CA LEU A 31 1.14 -6.02 3.43
C LEU A 31 0.24 -6.33 4.63
N GLY A 32 -0.13 -7.60 4.79
CA GLY A 32 -0.93 -8.16 5.88
C GLY A 32 -0.11 -8.55 7.12
N ARG A 33 -0.81 -9.02 8.16
CA ARG A 33 -0.24 -9.42 9.46
C ARG A 33 0.81 -10.55 9.36
N GLY A 34 0.82 -11.31 8.26
CA GLY A 34 1.78 -12.40 8.02
C GLY A 34 2.83 -12.09 6.95
N ASP A 35 2.75 -10.91 6.32
CA ASP A 35 3.75 -10.52 5.33
C ASP A 35 4.96 -9.93 6.01
N ASP A 36 6.12 -10.03 5.34
CA ASP A 36 7.34 -9.37 5.79
C ASP A 36 7.16 -7.85 5.69
N GLN A 37 6.98 -7.20 6.84
CA GLN A 37 6.81 -5.75 6.91
C GLN A 37 8.10 -5.00 6.53
N ALA A 38 9.27 -5.65 6.59
CA ALA A 38 10.50 -5.05 6.09
C ALA A 38 10.44 -4.81 4.57
N ALA A 39 9.55 -5.50 3.85
CA ALA A 39 9.32 -5.23 2.44
C ALA A 39 8.68 -3.85 2.18
N ALA A 40 8.19 -3.13 3.19
CA ALA A 40 7.67 -1.76 3.06
C ALA A 40 8.73 -0.66 3.21
N ALA A 41 9.98 -1.01 3.55
CA ALA A 41 11.09 -0.08 3.72
C ALA A 41 11.61 0.50 2.38
#